data_AF-A0A919I4C7-F1
#
_entry.id   AF-A0A919I4C7-F1
#
_cell.length_a   1.000
_cell.length_b   1.000
_cell.length_c   1.000
_cell.angle_alpha   90.00
_cell.angle_beta   90.00
_cell.angle_gamma   90.00
#
_symmetry.space_group_name_H-M   'P 1'
#
loop_
_entity.id
_entity.type
_entity.pdbx_description
1 polymer ?
#
loop_
_entity_poly.entity_id
_entity_poly.type
_entity_poly.pdbx_seq_one_letter_code
_entity_poly.pdbx_strand_id
1 'polypeptide(L)'
;MYRRIQPHFVLTHSLQDPYNYDHPLASHLAQEARIIAQAEGYRPGEKIVAAPPVYCFEPHQPEQCNWKPDVLLDITAVWEKKYQAIQCMQGQEHLWEYYTRVALQRGVQAKRNIGITAARDIVHGEAFQSIFPRVTENLA
;
A
#
# COMPACT_ATOMS: atom_id res chain seq x y z
N MET A 1 -3.53 -5.59 -18.45
CA MET A 1 -3.28 -4.37 -17.66
C MET A 1 -1.77 -4.16 -17.43
N TYR A 2 -1.09 -5.08 -16.72
CA TYR A 2 0.36 -5.02 -16.45
C TYR A 2 1.26 -4.72 -17.66
N ARG A 3 1.17 -5.52 -18.73
CA ARG A 3 1.95 -5.33 -19.99
C ARG A 3 1.77 -3.94 -20.61
N ARG A 4 0.59 -3.34 -20.48
CA ARG A 4 0.25 -2.02 -21.01
C ARG A 4 0.76 -0.88 -20.12
N ILE A 5 0.57 -0.99 -18.81
CA ILE A 5 0.89 0.08 -17.84
C ILE A 5 2.37 0.10 -17.50
N GLN A 6 3.04 -1.06 -17.48
CA GLN A 6 4.44 -1.20 -17.05
C GLN A 6 4.69 -0.52 -15.70
N PRO A 7 3.97 -0.93 -14.64
CA PRO A 7 4.01 -0.23 -13.36
C PRO A 7 5.39 -0.32 -12.71
N HIS A 8 5.79 0.73 -12.00
CA HIS A 8 7.01 0.75 -11.18
C HIS A 8 6.82 0.03 -9.85
N PHE A 9 5.60 0.05 -9.28
CA PHE A 9 5.19 -0.70 -8.10
C PHE A 9 3.68 -1.00 -8.17
N VAL A 10 3.20 -1.87 -7.29
CA VAL A 10 1.79 -2.26 -7.18
C VAL A 10 1.33 -2.15 -5.74
N LEU A 11 0.12 -1.63 -5.53
CA LEU A 11 -0.57 -1.64 -4.24
C LEU A 11 -1.77 -2.58 -4.30
N THR A 12 -2.00 -3.38 -3.27
CA THR A 12 -3.14 -4.30 -3.16
C THR A 12 -3.51 -4.55 -1.69
N HIS A 13 -4.50 -5.41 -1.42
CA HIS A 13 -4.96 -5.77 -0.08
C HIS A 13 -4.01 -6.74 0.64
N SER A 14 -4.22 -6.91 1.95
CA SER A 14 -3.55 -7.92 2.77
C SER A 14 -3.81 -9.35 2.26
N LEU A 15 -2.88 -10.26 2.57
CA LEU A 15 -2.98 -11.69 2.20
C LEU A 15 -3.95 -12.48 3.08
N GLN A 16 -4.33 -11.91 4.23
CA GLN A 16 -5.32 -12.47 5.14
C GLN A 16 -6.28 -11.35 5.51
N ASP A 17 -7.57 -11.66 5.56
CA ASP A 17 -8.61 -10.78 6.06
C ASP A 17 -9.79 -11.65 6.49
N PRO A 18 -10.02 -11.86 7.79
CA PRO A 18 -11.11 -12.70 8.26
C PRO A 18 -12.49 -12.04 8.11
N TYR A 19 -12.54 -10.75 7.73
CA TYR A 19 -13.77 -9.97 7.58
C TYR A 19 -14.23 -9.86 6.13
N ASN A 20 -13.32 -9.98 5.17
CA ASN A 20 -13.65 -9.91 3.76
C ASN A 20 -12.77 -10.83 2.90
N TYR A 21 -13.36 -11.91 2.38
CA TYR A 21 -12.67 -12.89 1.54
C TYR A 21 -12.22 -12.33 0.18
N ASP A 22 -12.86 -11.27 -0.30
CA ASP A 22 -12.51 -10.66 -1.58
C ASP A 22 -11.19 -9.89 -1.51
N HIS A 23 -10.81 -9.41 -0.33
CA HIS A 23 -9.56 -8.67 -0.12
C HIS A 23 -8.33 -9.56 -0.43
N PRO A 24 -8.11 -10.73 0.21
CA PRO A 24 -7.04 -11.65 -0.17
C PRO A 24 -7.10 -12.08 -1.64
N LEU A 25 -8.31 -12.32 -2.18
CA LEU A 25 -8.49 -12.70 -3.58
C LEU A 25 -7.92 -11.64 -4.54
N ALA A 26 -8.21 -10.36 -4.30
CA ALA A 26 -7.64 -9.27 -5.08
C ALA A 26 -6.11 -9.22 -5.00
N SER A 27 -5.54 -9.51 -3.82
CA SER A 27 -4.09 -9.61 -3.63
C SER A 27 -3.46 -10.76 -4.42
N HIS A 28 -4.08 -11.93 -4.42
CA HIS A 28 -3.64 -13.08 -5.19
C HIS A 28 -3.73 -12.82 -6.70
N LEU A 29 -4.84 -12.27 -7.19
CA LEU A 29 -5.00 -11.90 -8.60
C LEU A 29 -3.96 -10.87 -9.05
N ALA A 30 -3.69 -9.85 -8.23
CA ALA A 30 -2.68 -8.85 -8.55
C ALA A 30 -1.28 -9.46 -8.70
N GLN A 31 -0.92 -10.41 -7.84
CA GLN A 31 0.38 -11.09 -7.87
C GLN A 31 0.50 -12.10 -9.01
N GLU A 32 -0.52 -12.94 -9.21
CA GLU A 32 -0.53 -13.93 -10.29
C GLU A 32 -0.51 -13.24 -11.66
N ALA A 33 -1.33 -12.20 -11.86
CA ALA A 33 -1.33 -11.43 -13.09
C ALA A 33 0.02 -10.74 -13.36
N ARG A 34 0.73 -10.30 -12.31
CA ARG A 34 2.09 -9.78 -12.41
C ARG A 34 3.05 -10.86 -12.91
N ILE A 35 3.00 -12.09 -12.36
CA ILE A 35 3.86 -13.21 -12.76
C ILE A 35 3.57 -13.65 -14.20
N ILE A 36 2.29 -13.79 -14.58
CA ILE A 36 1.91 -14.08 -15.96
C ILE A 36 2.44 -13.00 -16.91
N ALA A 37 2.36 -11.73 -16.52
CA ALA A 37 2.89 -10.63 -17.32
C ALA A 37 4.43 -10.60 -17.41
N GLN A 38 5.16 -11.35 -16.60
CA GLN A 38 6.61 -11.52 -16.71
C GLN A 38 7.00 -12.63 -17.70
N ALA A 39 6.12 -13.60 -17.94
CA ALA A 39 6.42 -14.75 -18.78
C ALA A 39 6.47 -14.39 -20.28
N GLU A 40 7.62 -14.56 -20.93
CA GLU A 40 7.76 -14.35 -22.39
C GLU A 40 6.80 -15.22 -23.21
N GLY A 41 6.49 -16.43 -22.72
CA GLY A 41 5.52 -17.33 -23.36
C GLY A 41 4.06 -16.87 -23.27
N TYR A 42 3.73 -15.94 -22.37
CA TYR A 42 2.41 -15.31 -22.34
C TYR A 42 2.38 -14.14 -23.31
N ARG A 43 1.64 -14.30 -24.42
CA ARG A 43 1.56 -13.35 -25.55
C ARG A 43 2.97 -13.01 -26.11
N PRO A 44 3.61 -13.96 -26.81
CA PRO A 44 4.96 -13.78 -27.33
C PRO A 44 5.07 -12.53 -28.22
N GLY A 45 6.20 -11.82 -28.10
CA GLY A 45 6.48 -10.57 -28.83
C GLY A 45 6.03 -9.29 -28.11
N GLU A 46 5.16 -9.38 -27.12
CA GLU A 46 4.85 -8.22 -26.27
C GLU A 46 6.01 -7.91 -25.29
N LYS A 47 6.20 -6.64 -24.93
CA LYS A 47 7.18 -6.24 -23.91
C LYS A 47 6.75 -6.78 -22.53
N ILE A 48 7.57 -7.62 -21.91
CA ILE A 48 7.32 -8.17 -20.57
C ILE A 48 7.33 -7.08 -19.48
N VAL A 49 6.64 -7.33 -18.37
CA VAL A 49 6.83 -6.52 -17.16
C VAL A 49 8.10 -6.98 -16.44
N ALA A 50 8.83 -6.05 -15.83
CA ALA A 50 9.96 -6.34 -14.96
C ALA A 50 9.50 -6.92 -13.60
N ALA A 51 10.20 -6.63 -12.51
CA ALA A 51 9.83 -7.08 -11.17
C ALA A 51 9.41 -5.90 -10.26
N PRO A 52 8.29 -5.20 -10.54
CA PRO A 52 7.86 -4.10 -9.69
C PRO A 52 7.60 -4.61 -8.26
N PRO A 53 8.01 -3.87 -7.21
CA PRO A 53 7.63 -4.17 -5.84
C PRO A 53 6.12 -4.21 -5.69
N VAL A 54 5.65 -5.05 -4.76
CA VAL A 54 4.22 -5.15 -4.43
C VAL A 54 4.07 -4.90 -2.94
N TYR A 55 3.12 -4.05 -2.58
CA TYR A 55 2.84 -3.68 -1.20
C TYR A 55 1.35 -3.89 -0.88
N CYS A 56 1.09 -4.40 0.31
CA CYS A 56 -0.25 -4.49 0.87
C CYS A 56 -0.56 -3.21 1.67
N PHE A 57 -1.58 -2.46 1.28
CA PHE A 57 -2.06 -1.32 2.07
C PHE A 57 -2.81 -1.79 3.33
N GLU A 58 -2.91 -0.91 4.32
CA GLU A 58 -3.49 -1.20 5.63
C GLU A 58 -4.96 -1.66 5.55
N PRO A 59 -5.31 -2.85 6.08
CA PRO A 59 -6.69 -3.31 6.15
C PRO A 59 -7.41 -2.73 7.38
N HIS A 60 -8.73 -2.89 7.46
CA HIS A 60 -9.55 -2.29 8.52
C HIS A 60 -9.27 -2.83 9.94
N GLN A 61 -8.75 -4.04 10.06
CA GLN A 61 -8.33 -4.63 11.34
C GLN A 61 -6.93 -5.26 11.18
N PRO A 62 -5.87 -4.44 11.20
CA PRO A 62 -4.53 -4.86 10.79
C PRO A 62 -3.99 -6.06 11.57
N GLU A 63 -4.16 -6.08 12.89
CA GLU A 63 -3.69 -7.18 13.74
C GLU A 63 -4.43 -8.49 13.43
N GLN A 64 -5.72 -8.42 13.11
CA GLN A 64 -6.55 -9.60 12.79
C GLN A 64 -6.24 -10.14 11.38
N CYS A 65 -5.76 -9.26 10.50
CA CYS A 65 -5.30 -9.60 9.15
C CYS A 65 -3.85 -10.13 9.14
N ASN A 66 -3.22 -10.30 10.31
CA ASN A 66 -1.80 -10.61 10.46
C ASN A 66 -0.91 -9.69 9.59
N TRP A 67 -1.34 -8.44 9.44
CA TRP A 67 -0.67 -7.44 8.62
C TRP A 67 0.23 -6.61 9.53
N LYS A 68 1.49 -6.44 9.12
CA LYS A 68 2.47 -5.67 9.86
C LYS A 68 3.18 -4.71 8.90
N PRO A 69 3.12 -3.39 9.14
CA PRO A 69 3.75 -2.44 8.24
C PRO A 69 5.27 -2.50 8.35
N ASP A 70 5.93 -2.46 7.21
CA ASP A 70 7.39 -2.33 7.06
C ASP A 70 7.79 -1.10 6.24
N VAL A 71 6.82 -0.40 5.65
CA VAL A 71 6.99 0.88 4.96
C VAL A 71 5.98 1.90 5.50
N LEU A 72 6.48 3.05 5.95
CA LEU A 72 5.66 4.20 6.36
C LEU A 72 5.90 5.35 5.38
N LEU A 73 4.85 5.72 4.64
CA LEU A 73 4.87 6.79 3.66
C LEU A 73 4.27 8.06 4.27
N ASP A 74 5.09 9.11 4.34
CA ASP A 74 4.64 10.44 4.73
C ASP A 74 3.75 11.03 3.63
N ILE A 75 2.46 11.22 3.95
CA ILE A 75 1.46 11.79 3.06
C ILE A 75 1.00 13.17 3.54
N THR A 76 1.73 13.80 4.47
CA THR A 76 1.36 15.09 5.07
C THR A 76 1.11 16.16 4.00
N ALA A 77 1.97 16.24 2.98
CA ALA A 77 1.86 17.21 1.89
C ALA A 77 0.66 17.01 0.95
N VAL A 78 0.03 15.83 0.99
CA VAL A 78 -1.11 15.48 0.11
C VAL A 78 -2.35 15.05 0.87
N TRP A 79 -2.36 15.24 2.20
CA TRP A 79 -3.47 14.84 3.08
C TRP A 79 -4.81 15.39 2.61
N GLU A 80 -4.89 16.68 2.29
CA GLU A 80 -6.14 17.32 1.86
C GLU A 80 -6.73 16.66 0.61
N LYS A 81 -5.89 16.21 -0.34
CA LYS A 81 -6.36 15.50 -1.53
C LYS A 81 -6.96 14.14 -1.17
N LYS A 82 -6.33 13.42 -0.23
CA LYS A 82 -6.85 12.14 0.27
C LYS A 82 -8.17 12.35 1.00
N TYR A 83 -8.26 13.35 1.87
CA TYR A 83 -9.47 13.64 2.63
C TYR A 83 -10.64 14.05 1.72
N GLN A 84 -10.39 14.89 0.72
CA GLN A 84 -11.38 15.23 -0.30
C GLN A 84 -11.88 14.00 -1.07
N ALA A 85 -10.98 13.09 -1.45
CA ALA A 85 -11.37 11.85 -2.12
C ALA A 85 -12.19 10.92 -1.21
N ILE A 86 -11.86 10.85 0.08
CA ILE A 86 -12.63 10.12 1.09
C ILE A 86 -14.06 10.68 1.21
N GLN A 87 -14.21 12.01 1.21
CA GLN A 87 -15.51 12.68 1.29
C GLN A 87 -16.42 12.41 0.07
N CYS A 88 -15.87 11.91 -1.04
CA CYS A 88 -16.67 11.43 -2.17
C CYS A 88 -17.45 10.13 -1.84
N MET A 89 -17.09 9.40 -0.77
CA MET A 89 -17.78 8.19 -0.32
C MET A 89 -18.99 8.56 0.56
N GLN A 90 -20.00 9.16 -0.05
CA GLN A 90 -21.23 9.60 0.63
C GLN A 90 -21.95 8.43 1.32
N GLY A 91 -22.48 8.66 2.54
CA GLY A 91 -23.14 7.63 3.36
C GLY A 91 -22.18 6.74 4.16
N GLN A 92 -20.88 7.07 4.15
CA GLN A 92 -19.82 6.36 4.88
C GLN A 92 -19.02 7.32 5.78
N GLU A 93 -19.67 8.34 6.35
CA GLU A 93 -19.02 9.43 7.09
C GLU A 93 -18.21 8.91 8.30
N HIS A 94 -18.69 7.84 8.93
CA HIS A 94 -17.97 7.16 10.00
C HIS A 94 -16.62 6.58 9.54
N LEU A 95 -16.51 6.13 8.28
CA LEU A 95 -15.26 5.68 7.70
C LEU A 95 -14.32 6.84 7.37
N TRP A 96 -14.84 8.03 7.10
CA TRP A 96 -13.98 9.20 6.84
C TRP A 96 -13.14 9.50 8.07
N GLU A 97 -13.82 9.60 9.20
CA GLU A 97 -13.22 9.89 10.49
C GLU A 97 -12.36 8.71 11.00
N TYR A 98 -12.74 7.46 10.70
CA TYR A 98 -11.88 6.29 10.93
C TYR A 98 -10.54 6.42 10.18
N TYR A 99 -10.56 6.68 8.87
CA TYR A 99 -9.34 6.74 8.07
C TYR A 99 -8.53 8.02 8.29
N THR A 100 -9.14 9.10 8.79
CA THR A 100 -8.43 10.25 9.36
C THR A 100 -7.56 9.82 10.55
N ARG A 101 -8.15 9.10 11.52
CA ARG A 101 -7.39 8.61 12.66
C ARG A 101 -6.30 7.62 12.26
N VAL A 102 -6.55 6.72 11.31
CA VAL A 102 -5.51 5.82 10.78
C VAL A 102 -4.31 6.63 10.28
N ALA A 103 -4.55 7.65 9.44
CA ALA A 103 -3.48 8.47 8.90
C ALA A 103 -2.67 9.21 9.98
N LEU A 104 -3.35 9.77 10.99
CA LEU A 104 -2.70 10.41 12.14
C LEU A 104 -1.86 9.42 12.96
N GLN A 105 -2.41 8.23 13.26
CA GLN A 105 -1.70 7.20 14.03
C GLN A 105 -0.45 6.70 13.30
N ARG A 106 -0.52 6.49 11.98
CA ARG A 106 0.65 6.14 11.17
C ARG A 106 1.63 7.30 11.04
N GLY A 107 1.16 8.55 11.03
CA GLY A 107 2.00 9.75 11.10
C GLY A 107 2.86 9.77 12.38
N VAL A 108 2.25 9.54 13.54
CA VAL A 108 2.98 9.46 14.83
C VAL A 108 3.99 8.31 14.83
N GLN A 109 3.61 7.13 14.33
CA GLN A 109 4.53 6.00 14.22
C GLN A 109 5.70 6.31 13.28
N ALA A 110 5.44 6.95 12.13
CA ALA A 110 6.47 7.36 11.18
C ALA A 110 7.44 8.36 11.83
N LYS A 111 6.92 9.40 12.50
CA LYS A 111 7.72 10.37 13.25
C LYS A 111 8.59 9.68 14.31
N ARG A 112 8.02 8.71 15.03
CA ARG A 112 8.78 7.93 16.03
C ARG A 112 9.93 7.12 15.42
N ASN A 113 9.77 6.62 14.19
CA ASN A 113 10.75 5.80 13.47
C ASN A 113 11.88 6.62 12.81
N ILE A 114 11.69 7.93 12.60
CA ILE A 114 12.76 8.83 12.16
C ILE A 114 13.44 9.60 13.31
N GLY A 115 13.04 9.32 14.55
CA GLY A 115 13.44 10.06 15.76
C GLY A 115 12.38 11.08 16.17
N ILE A 116 11.83 10.94 17.39
CA ILE A 116 10.70 11.75 17.85
C ILE A 116 11.02 13.27 17.93
N THR A 117 12.29 13.62 18.12
CA THR A 117 12.78 15.01 18.14
C THR A 117 13.33 15.48 16.80
N ALA A 118 13.26 14.67 15.75
CA ALA A 118 13.73 15.06 14.41
C ALA A 118 12.95 16.28 13.90
N ALA A 119 13.64 17.17 13.20
CA ALA A 119 13.06 18.41 12.66
C ALA A 119 11.97 18.16 11.60
N ARG A 120 12.08 17.04 10.86
CA ARG A 120 11.08 16.67 9.86
C ARG A 120 9.73 16.41 10.54
N ASP A 121 8.73 17.17 10.13
CA ASP A 121 7.36 17.01 10.63
C ASP A 121 6.59 16.01 9.77
N ILE A 122 5.98 15.02 10.42
CA ILE A 122 5.18 13.98 9.77
C ILE A 122 3.88 13.88 10.57
N VAL A 123 2.79 14.34 9.97
CA VAL A 123 1.47 14.42 10.62
C VAL A 123 0.57 13.29 10.14
N HIS A 124 0.59 13.01 8.83
CA HIS A 124 -0.23 11.97 8.21
C HIS A 124 0.66 10.94 7.52
N GLY A 125 0.44 9.67 7.85
CA GLY A 125 1.14 8.54 7.25
C GLY A 125 0.19 7.57 6.57
N GLU A 126 0.66 6.92 5.52
CA GLU A 126 0.13 5.63 5.06
C GLU A 126 1.15 4.55 5.38
N ALA A 127 0.65 3.36 5.67
CA ALA A 127 1.47 2.25 6.08
C ALA A 127 1.24 1.07 5.13
N PHE A 128 2.31 0.38 4.79
CA PHE A 128 2.32 -0.69 3.82
C PHE A 128 3.19 -1.85 4.31
N GLN A 129 2.84 -3.06 3.87
CA GLN A 129 3.64 -4.26 4.06
C GLN A 129 4.20 -4.74 2.71
N SER A 130 5.50 -4.90 2.59
CA SER A 130 6.15 -5.41 1.38
C SER A 130 5.94 -6.92 1.20
N ILE A 131 5.73 -7.34 -0.06
CA ILE A 131 5.66 -8.76 -0.42
C ILE A 131 7.03 -9.29 -0.85
N PHE A 132 7.82 -8.46 -1.52
CA PHE A 132 9.13 -8.83 -2.08
C PHE A 132 10.24 -7.99 -1.43
N PRO A 133 11.46 -8.55 -1.27
CA PRO A 133 12.59 -7.81 -0.74
C PRO A 133 12.96 -6.63 -1.65
N ARG A 134 13.32 -5.49 -1.05
CA ARG A 134 13.92 -4.37 -1.78
C ARG A 134 15.40 -4.64 -2.08
N VAL A 135 15.85 -4.26 -3.28
CA VAL A 135 17.28 -4.22 -3.64
C VAL A 135 17.76 -2.77 -3.48
N THR A 136 18.85 -2.55 -2.75
CA THR A 136 19.42 -1.21 -2.50
C THR A 136 20.93 -1.30 -2.30
N GLU A 137 21.64 -0.22 -2.64
CA GLU A 137 23.05 -0.02 -2.33
C GLU A 137 23.25 0.86 -1.07
N ASN A 138 22.17 1.38 -0.49
CA ASN A 138 22.17 2.23 0.70
C ASN A 138 21.16 1.73 1.76
N LEU A 139 21.59 1.70 3.03
CA LEU A 139 20.81 1.18 4.16
C LEU A 139 20.25 2.27 5.11
N ALA A 140 20.49 3.55 4.82
CA ALA A 140 19.99 4.70 5.57
C ALA A 140 18.61 5.18 5.09
#